data_AF-A0A6N7XWE5-F1
#
_entry.id   AF-A0A6N7XWE5-F1
#
_cell.length_a   1.000
_cell.length_b   1.000
_cell.length_c   1.000
_cell.angle_alpha   90.00
_cell.angle_beta   90.00
_cell.angle_gamma   90.00
#
_symmetry.space_group_name_H-M   'P 1'
#
loop_
_entity.id
_entity.type
_entity.pdbx_description
1 polymer ?
#
loop_
_entity_poly.entity_id
_entity_poly.type
_entity_poly.pdbx_seq_one_letter_code
_entity_poly.pdbx_strand_id
1 'polypeptide(L)'
;MKKSIVILTVVIALIISGCKNTDNQEETYMDIKEPEVVNYQSIQCRQIEEALKEEITATIETNYGSVVVSLFPKEAPLMVDNFIKLVEEKYYEDFGLVNVTSVSIGVGKIGEPDYTFKTATGENIPVEINEDFGMIYGSLVAPRRINVEGEESLNTGNFAIIDKDFLTDEEEKELIDMEMTQELREAFQTVGGNIRNHKDITVFGQVIKGMEVIEEIRKLEVGPLNQPNKLIQILSIKISE
;
A
#
# COMPACT_ATOMS: atom_id res chain seq x y z
N MET A 1 -1.80 -4.51 81.44
CA MET A 1 -2.81 -3.92 80.52
C MET A 1 -2.08 -3.09 79.48
N LYS A 2 -2.33 -3.40 78.19
CA LYS A 2 -2.16 -2.59 76.95
C LYS A 2 -0.80 -1.86 76.76
N LYS A 3 0.07 -2.40 75.89
CA LYS A 3 0.19 -2.14 74.44
C LYS A 3 0.88 -0.79 74.13
N SER A 4 2.12 -0.85 73.63
CA SER A 4 2.48 -0.50 72.24
C SER A 4 3.94 -0.07 72.14
N ILE A 5 4.73 -0.89 71.45
CA ILE A 5 6.09 -0.60 70.98
C ILE A 5 5.95 0.19 69.68
N VAL A 6 6.54 1.38 69.61
CA VAL A 6 6.75 2.13 68.36
C VAL A 6 8.25 2.20 68.14
N ILE A 7 8.74 1.37 67.22
CA ILE A 7 10.12 1.43 66.71
C ILE A 7 10.09 2.45 65.58
N LEU A 8 10.72 3.61 65.81
CA LEU A 8 10.94 4.64 64.81
C LEU A 8 12.27 4.33 64.10
N THR A 9 12.20 3.64 62.97
CA THR A 9 13.37 3.33 62.15
C THR A 9 13.73 4.54 61.29
N VAL A 10 14.93 5.05 61.49
CA VAL A 10 15.59 6.08 60.67
C VAL A 10 15.87 5.52 59.28
N VAL A 11 15.47 6.22 58.22
CA VAL A 11 15.97 5.97 56.85
C VAL A 11 16.71 7.21 56.37
N ILE A 12 18.01 7.00 56.17
CA ILE A 12 19.01 7.95 55.67
C ILE A 12 18.73 8.19 54.18
N ALA A 13 18.61 9.46 53.78
CA ALA A 13 18.50 9.85 52.39
C ALA A 13 19.84 9.63 51.66
N LEU A 14 19.87 8.66 50.75
CA LEU A 14 20.93 8.52 49.75
C LEU A 14 20.49 9.24 48.48
N ILE A 15 21.11 10.40 48.23
CA ILE A 15 21.00 11.12 46.96
C ILE A 15 21.89 10.38 45.97
N ILE A 16 21.28 9.67 45.01
CA ILE A 16 21.97 9.16 43.83
C ILE A 16 21.38 9.91 42.63
N SER A 17 22.17 10.81 42.06
CA SER A 17 21.91 11.45 40.77
C SER A 17 21.73 10.38 39.70
N GLY A 18 20.51 10.25 39.19
CA GLY A 18 20.23 9.53 37.96
C GLY A 18 20.01 10.52 36.82
N CYS A 19 21.03 10.72 35.97
CA CYS A 19 20.81 11.24 34.63
C CYS A 19 20.11 10.16 33.80
N LYS A 20 18.89 10.45 33.35
CA LYS A 20 18.24 9.77 32.23
C LYS A 20 17.47 10.80 31.42
N ASN A 21 18.10 11.32 30.37
CA ASN A 21 17.39 11.76 29.17
C ASN A 21 17.62 10.67 28.13
N THR A 22 16.77 9.65 28.16
CA THR A 22 16.41 8.90 26.97
C THR A 22 15.06 9.45 26.56
N ASP A 23 15.05 10.23 25.48
CA ASP A 23 13.82 10.55 24.76
C ASP A 23 13.20 9.23 24.30
N ASN A 24 12.31 8.69 25.14
CA ASN A 24 11.32 7.73 24.68
C ASN A 24 10.31 8.55 23.89
N GLN A 25 10.50 8.63 22.57
CA GLN A 25 9.37 8.89 21.70
C GLN A 25 8.45 7.67 21.81
N GLU A 26 7.36 7.81 22.55
CA GLU A 26 6.26 6.87 22.48
C GLU A 26 5.76 6.86 21.02
N GLU A 27 6.00 5.76 20.32
CA GLU A 27 5.32 5.48 19.05
C GLU A 27 3.82 5.51 19.32
N THR A 28 3.19 6.61 18.92
CA THR A 28 1.75 6.77 19.04
C THR A 28 1.12 5.94 17.93
N TYR A 29 0.82 4.67 18.21
CA TYR A 29 -0.08 3.89 17.36
C TYR A 29 -1.43 4.61 17.36
N MET A 30 -1.91 5.04 16.19
CA MET A 30 -3.28 5.55 16.08
C MET A 30 -4.25 4.46 16.51
N ASP A 31 -5.34 4.82 17.20
CA ASP A 31 -6.46 3.91 17.45
C ASP A 31 -6.85 3.28 16.11
N ILE A 32 -6.58 1.99 15.95
CA ILE A 32 -6.84 1.23 14.71
C ILE A 32 -8.36 1.13 14.56
N LYS A 33 -8.96 2.07 13.84
CA LYS A 33 -10.35 1.98 13.42
C LYS A 33 -10.49 0.87 12.39
N GLU A 34 -11.63 0.19 12.39
CA GLU A 34 -11.95 -0.72 11.28
C GLU A 34 -11.91 0.07 9.96
N PRO A 35 -11.28 -0.47 8.90
CA PRO A 35 -11.11 0.25 7.65
C PRO A 35 -12.45 0.49 6.96
N GLU A 36 -12.68 1.71 6.50
CA GLU A 36 -13.93 2.11 5.88
C GLU A 36 -14.08 1.48 4.48
N VAL A 37 -15.30 1.08 4.12
CA VAL A 37 -15.58 0.51 2.79
C VAL A 37 -15.50 1.60 1.74
N VAL A 38 -14.77 1.32 0.65
CA VAL A 38 -14.71 2.25 -0.48
C VAL A 38 -16.02 2.17 -1.28
N ASN A 39 -16.66 3.32 -1.50
CA ASN A 39 -17.93 3.36 -2.22
C ASN A 39 -17.72 3.43 -3.73
N TYR A 40 -17.63 2.26 -4.38
CA TYR A 40 -17.61 2.15 -5.84
C TYR A 40 -18.97 1.83 -6.47
N GLN A 41 -20.07 1.81 -5.71
CA GLN A 41 -21.35 1.22 -6.15
C GLN A 41 -21.97 1.90 -7.39
N SER A 42 -21.61 3.14 -7.69
CA SER A 42 -22.06 3.86 -8.87
C SER A 42 -21.21 3.64 -10.12
N ILE A 43 -20.07 2.96 -10.01
CA ILE A 43 -19.12 2.78 -11.10
C ILE A 43 -19.42 1.46 -11.78
N GLN A 44 -19.74 1.53 -13.06
CA GLN A 44 -20.06 0.37 -13.88
C GLN A 44 -18.87 0.07 -14.78
N CYS A 45 -17.91 -0.70 -14.25
CA CYS A 45 -16.83 -1.26 -15.05
C CYS A 45 -16.43 -2.64 -14.52
N ARG A 46 -15.94 -3.51 -15.40
CA ARG A 46 -15.61 -4.89 -15.07
C ARG A 46 -14.61 -4.98 -13.90
N GLN A 47 -13.59 -4.11 -13.86
CA GLN A 47 -12.61 -4.11 -12.76
C GLN A 47 -13.27 -3.92 -11.39
N ILE A 48 -14.18 -2.94 -11.25
CA ILE A 48 -14.90 -2.71 -10.00
C ILE A 48 -15.88 -3.86 -9.73
N GLU A 49 -16.58 -4.35 -10.75
CA GLU A 49 -17.48 -5.48 -10.58
C GLU A 49 -16.78 -6.74 -10.08
N GLU A 50 -15.60 -7.07 -10.63
CA GLU A 50 -14.81 -8.21 -10.17
C GLU A 50 -14.28 -7.95 -8.75
N ALA A 51 -13.79 -6.75 -8.44
CA ALA A 51 -13.34 -6.41 -7.09
C ALA A 51 -14.42 -6.56 -6.00
N LEU A 52 -15.69 -6.40 -6.37
CA LEU A 52 -16.82 -6.56 -5.44
C LEU A 52 -17.36 -8.00 -5.37
N LYS A 53 -16.99 -8.86 -6.33
CA LYS A 53 -17.39 -10.28 -6.39
C LYS A 53 -16.32 -11.24 -5.89
N GLU A 54 -15.06 -10.88 -6.09
CA GLU A 54 -13.91 -11.74 -5.83
C GLU A 54 -13.69 -11.94 -4.33
N GLU A 55 -13.32 -13.15 -3.94
CA GLU A 55 -13.26 -13.56 -2.54
C GLU A 55 -11.84 -13.51 -1.99
N ILE A 56 -10.84 -13.62 -2.88
CA ILE A 56 -9.43 -13.54 -2.51
C ILE A 56 -9.05 -12.09 -2.19
N THR A 57 -8.79 -11.82 -0.91
CA THR A 57 -8.39 -10.50 -0.41
C THR A 57 -7.05 -10.52 0.30
N ALA A 58 -6.37 -9.38 0.29
CA ALA A 58 -5.17 -9.13 1.06
C ALA A 58 -5.41 -7.95 2.02
N THR A 59 -5.24 -8.19 3.32
CA THR A 59 -5.24 -7.13 4.34
C THR A 59 -3.81 -6.71 4.63
N ILE A 60 -3.46 -5.47 4.28
CA ILE A 60 -2.18 -4.83 4.54
C ILE A 60 -2.31 -4.02 5.83
N GLU A 61 -1.72 -4.51 6.91
CA GLU A 61 -1.69 -3.83 8.21
C GLU A 61 -0.51 -2.89 8.26
N THR A 62 -0.74 -1.61 8.56
CA THR A 62 0.32 -0.61 8.72
C THR A 62 0.24 0.07 10.08
N ASN A 63 1.29 0.80 10.47
CA ASN A 63 1.24 1.68 11.64
C ASN A 63 0.32 2.91 11.47
N TYR A 64 -0.34 3.09 10.32
CA TYR A 64 -1.35 4.12 10.06
C TYR A 64 -2.78 3.56 9.94
N GLY A 65 -2.95 2.23 10.02
CA GLY A 65 -4.23 1.56 9.81
C GLY A 65 -4.14 0.46 8.76
N SER A 66 -5.28 -0.20 8.52
CA SER A 66 -5.38 -1.36 7.63
C SER A 66 -5.91 -0.95 6.25
N VAL A 67 -5.40 -1.57 5.20
CA VAL A 67 -5.93 -1.44 3.83
C VAL A 67 -6.30 -2.83 3.33
N VAL A 68 -7.51 -3.01 2.82
CA VAL A 68 -7.99 -4.30 2.30
C VAL A 68 -8.13 -4.21 0.79
N VAL A 69 -7.47 -5.12 0.09
CA VAL A 69 -7.43 -5.19 -1.38
C VAL A 69 -8.07 -6.49 -1.84
N SER A 70 -8.97 -6.42 -2.82
CA SER A 70 -9.41 -7.58 -3.60
C SER A 70 -8.38 -7.88 -4.70
N LEU A 71 -7.95 -9.13 -4.84
CA LEU A 71 -6.95 -9.53 -5.84
C LEU A 71 -7.63 -10.04 -7.11
N PHE A 72 -6.95 -10.04 -8.26
CA PHE A 72 -7.52 -10.43 -9.57
C PHE A 72 -6.85 -11.68 -10.16
N PRO A 73 -7.07 -12.88 -9.60
CA PRO A 73 -6.35 -14.09 -10.00
C PRO A 73 -6.65 -14.56 -11.43
N LYS A 74 -7.76 -14.12 -12.05
CA LYS A 74 -8.08 -14.46 -13.45
C LYS A 74 -7.41 -13.51 -14.44
N GLU A 75 -7.31 -12.24 -14.09
CA GLU A 75 -6.80 -11.18 -14.97
C GLU A 75 -5.28 -10.99 -14.87
N ALA A 76 -4.71 -11.25 -13.70
CA ALA A 76 -3.26 -11.22 -13.47
C ALA A 76 -2.78 -12.46 -12.68
N PRO A 77 -2.99 -13.68 -13.21
CA PRO A 77 -2.73 -14.93 -12.49
C PRO A 77 -1.29 -15.06 -11.98
N LEU A 78 -0.30 -14.67 -12.79
CA LEU A 78 1.11 -14.82 -12.41
C LEU A 78 1.52 -13.81 -11.34
N MET A 79 1.05 -12.57 -11.46
CA MET A 79 1.34 -11.53 -10.47
C MET A 79 0.63 -11.81 -9.14
N VAL A 80 -0.62 -12.25 -9.15
CA VAL A 80 -1.38 -12.62 -7.94
C VAL A 80 -0.74 -13.83 -7.25
N ASP A 81 -0.41 -14.90 -7.97
CA ASP A 81 0.28 -16.08 -7.41
C ASP A 81 1.64 -15.69 -6.79
N ASN A 82 2.42 -14.86 -7.47
CA ASN A 82 3.67 -14.35 -6.92
C ASN A 82 3.46 -13.51 -5.65
N PHE A 83 2.47 -12.60 -5.66
CA PHE A 83 2.18 -11.76 -4.50
C PHE A 83 1.79 -12.61 -3.28
N ILE A 84 0.87 -13.58 -3.45
CA ILE A 84 0.44 -14.49 -2.39
C ILE A 84 1.63 -15.27 -1.82
N LYS A 85 2.47 -15.87 -2.67
CA LYS A 85 3.66 -16.61 -2.23
C LYS A 85 4.62 -15.74 -1.42
N LEU A 86 4.87 -14.49 -1.86
CA LEU A 86 5.73 -13.57 -1.12
C LEU A 86 5.13 -13.18 0.23
N VAL A 87 3.80 -13.04 0.32
CA VAL A 87 3.11 -12.83 1.61
C VAL A 87 3.29 -14.05 2.54
N GLU A 88 3.08 -15.27 2.04
CA GLU A 88 3.27 -16.51 2.79
C GLU A 88 4.72 -16.70 3.28
N GLU A 89 5.69 -16.28 2.47
CA GLU A 89 7.11 -16.24 2.81
C GLU A 89 7.51 -15.09 3.76
N LYS A 90 6.54 -14.27 4.21
CA LYS A 90 6.76 -13.11 5.07
C LYS A 90 7.71 -12.06 4.47
N TYR A 91 7.78 -11.98 3.15
CA TYR A 91 8.72 -11.11 2.43
C TYR A 91 8.54 -9.63 2.77
N TYR A 92 7.33 -9.18 3.05
CA TYR A 92 7.01 -7.77 3.28
C TYR A 92 7.10 -7.31 4.76
N GLU A 93 7.55 -8.16 5.71
CA GLU A 93 7.59 -7.80 7.15
C GLU A 93 8.57 -6.67 7.49
N ASP A 94 9.62 -6.47 6.67
CA ASP A 94 10.59 -5.36 6.80
C ASP A 94 10.39 -4.27 5.74
N PHE A 95 9.21 -4.25 5.10
CA PHE A 95 8.84 -3.25 4.12
C PHE A 95 8.01 -2.13 4.73
N GLY A 96 8.03 -1.00 4.05
CA GLY A 96 7.17 0.13 4.31
C GLY A 96 6.52 0.65 3.03
N LEU A 97 5.54 1.52 3.22
CA LEU A 97 5.02 2.34 2.15
C LEU A 97 5.97 3.53 1.93
N VAL A 98 6.45 3.65 0.70
CA VAL A 98 7.51 4.56 0.27
C VAL A 98 7.14 5.19 -1.07
N ASN A 99 7.95 6.13 -1.54
CA ASN A 99 7.73 6.81 -2.82
C ASN A 99 6.29 7.37 -2.94
N VAL A 100 5.90 8.17 -1.96
CA VAL A 100 4.57 8.79 -1.87
C VAL A 100 4.53 9.96 -2.86
N THR A 101 3.80 9.78 -3.96
CA THR A 101 3.66 10.78 -5.03
C THR A 101 2.23 11.32 -5.10
N SER A 102 1.98 12.27 -6.00
CA SER A 102 0.61 12.68 -6.33
C SER A 102 -0.16 11.63 -7.15
N VAL A 103 0.46 10.50 -7.49
CA VAL A 103 -0.12 9.47 -8.36
C VAL A 103 -0.34 8.15 -7.60
N SER A 104 0.66 7.75 -6.84
CA SER A 104 0.70 6.45 -6.19
C SER A 104 1.62 6.43 -4.97
N ILE A 105 1.46 5.37 -4.18
CA ILE A 105 2.31 5.00 -3.06
C ILE A 105 2.89 3.61 -3.35
N GLY A 106 4.22 3.49 -3.32
CA GLY A 106 4.93 2.24 -3.58
C GLY A 106 5.27 1.45 -2.32
N VAL A 107 5.71 0.21 -2.50
CA VAL A 107 6.28 -0.63 -1.44
C VAL A 107 7.80 -0.73 -1.59
N GLY A 108 8.52 -0.71 -0.46
CA GLY A 108 9.97 -0.83 -0.46
C GLY A 108 10.52 -1.20 0.91
N LYS A 109 11.71 -1.81 0.92
CA LYS A 109 12.36 -2.27 2.14
C LYS A 109 12.86 -1.11 2.98
N ILE A 110 12.62 -1.16 4.29
CA ILE A 110 12.95 -0.06 5.20
C ILE A 110 14.47 0.07 5.36
N GLY A 111 14.98 1.28 5.17
CA GLY A 111 16.41 1.58 5.39
C GLY A 111 17.35 1.10 4.28
N GLU A 112 16.84 0.48 3.23
CA GLU A 112 17.62 0.08 2.07
C GLU A 112 17.25 0.96 0.86
N PRO A 113 18.22 1.52 0.13
CA PRO A 113 17.96 2.09 -1.21
C PRO A 113 17.66 0.97 -2.21
N ASP A 114 17.76 -0.27 -1.76
CA ASP A 114 17.87 -1.42 -2.63
C ASP A 114 16.51 -1.77 -3.19
N TYR A 115 16.42 -1.51 -4.48
CA TYR A 115 15.37 -2.01 -5.32
C TYR A 115 15.71 -3.45 -5.75
N THR A 116 16.24 -4.31 -4.87
CA THR A 116 16.44 -5.73 -5.15
C THR A 116 15.10 -6.43 -5.09
N PHE A 117 14.42 -6.42 -6.22
CA PHE A 117 13.07 -6.93 -6.29
C PHE A 117 13.11 -8.42 -6.56
N LYS A 118 12.70 -9.17 -5.54
CA LYS A 118 12.56 -10.62 -5.57
C LYS A 118 11.24 -10.98 -6.24
N THR A 119 11.23 -12.09 -6.97
CA THR A 119 10.01 -12.85 -7.24
C THR A 119 10.05 -14.14 -6.42
N ALA A 120 8.90 -14.71 -6.10
CA ALA A 120 8.81 -15.96 -5.34
C ALA A 120 9.59 -17.09 -6.02
N THR A 121 9.58 -17.15 -7.36
CA THR A 121 10.26 -18.18 -8.14
C THR A 121 11.73 -17.84 -8.46
N GLY A 122 12.15 -16.59 -8.29
CA GLY A 122 13.42 -16.08 -8.79
C GLY A 122 13.43 -15.77 -10.30
N GLU A 123 12.32 -16.02 -11.01
CA GLU A 123 12.14 -15.68 -12.41
C GLU A 123 11.31 -14.40 -12.54
N ASN A 124 11.56 -13.61 -13.59
CA ASN A 124 10.78 -12.40 -13.85
C ASN A 124 9.36 -12.74 -14.29
N ILE A 125 8.40 -11.89 -13.92
CA ILE A 125 6.98 -12.05 -14.27
C ILE A 125 6.71 -11.18 -15.51
N PRO A 126 6.09 -11.73 -16.58
CA PRO A 126 5.70 -10.92 -17.72
C PRO A 126 4.60 -9.93 -17.31
N VAL A 127 4.51 -8.80 -18.00
CA VAL A 127 3.37 -7.89 -17.81
C VAL A 127 2.10 -8.57 -18.29
N GLU A 128 1.12 -8.68 -17.41
CA GLU A 128 -0.24 -9.17 -17.66
C GLU A 128 -1.18 -7.97 -17.87
N ILE A 129 -1.74 -7.83 -19.07
CA ILE A 129 -2.63 -6.72 -19.45
C ILE A 129 -4.03 -7.27 -19.76
N ASN A 130 -5.04 -6.59 -19.22
CA ASN A 130 -6.44 -6.79 -19.54
C ASN A 130 -7.06 -5.46 -19.96
N GLU A 131 -7.74 -5.40 -21.10
CA GLU A 131 -8.29 -4.17 -21.68
C GLU A 131 -9.41 -3.54 -20.85
N ASP A 132 -10.05 -4.31 -19.97
CA ASP A 132 -11.09 -3.84 -19.05
C ASP A 132 -10.53 -3.31 -17.72
N PHE A 133 -9.22 -3.42 -17.50
CA PHE A 133 -8.56 -3.09 -16.24
C PHE A 133 -7.57 -1.95 -16.45
N GLY A 134 -7.58 -0.98 -15.54
CA GLY A 134 -6.75 0.21 -15.61
C GLY A 134 -6.31 0.69 -14.23
N MET A 135 -5.35 1.61 -14.23
CA MET A 135 -4.85 2.24 -13.01
C MET A 135 -5.81 3.31 -12.49
N ILE A 136 -7.08 2.95 -12.27
CA ILE A 136 -8.06 3.80 -11.60
C ILE A 136 -7.70 3.99 -10.13
N TYR A 137 -8.27 5.00 -9.49
CA TYR A 137 -8.08 5.23 -8.05
C TYR A 137 -8.35 3.95 -7.23
N GLY A 138 -7.43 3.63 -6.31
CA GLY A 138 -7.45 2.41 -5.50
C GLY A 138 -6.90 1.16 -6.17
N SER A 139 -6.48 1.19 -7.44
CA SER A 139 -5.87 0.02 -8.09
C SER A 139 -4.57 -0.39 -7.39
N LEU A 140 -4.38 -1.70 -7.19
CA LEU A 140 -3.11 -2.32 -6.82
C LEU A 140 -2.39 -2.75 -8.10
N VAL A 141 -1.19 -2.21 -8.33
CA VAL A 141 -0.48 -2.33 -9.60
C VAL A 141 0.94 -2.84 -9.40
N ALA A 142 1.48 -3.57 -10.37
CA ALA A 142 2.87 -4.00 -10.38
C ALA A 142 3.71 -3.03 -11.21
N PRO A 143 4.62 -2.25 -10.59
CA PRO A 143 5.54 -1.40 -11.33
C PRO A 143 6.38 -2.24 -12.30
N ARG A 144 6.51 -1.75 -13.53
CA ARG A 144 7.30 -2.41 -14.57
C ARG A 144 8.75 -1.95 -14.55
N ARG A 145 9.66 -2.87 -14.84
CA ARG A 145 11.05 -2.56 -15.18
C ARG A 145 11.25 -2.66 -16.67
N ILE A 146 11.82 -1.62 -17.25
CA ILE A 146 12.28 -1.63 -18.63
C ILE A 146 13.75 -2.02 -18.59
N ASN A 147 14.13 -3.08 -19.31
CA ASN A 147 15.55 -3.43 -19.46
C ASN A 147 16.30 -2.32 -20.23
N VAL A 148 17.63 -2.32 -20.18
CA VAL A 148 18.47 -1.27 -20.82
C VAL A 148 18.24 -1.19 -22.34
N GLU A 149 17.82 -2.31 -22.94
CA GLU A 149 17.56 -2.44 -24.37
C GLU A 149 16.13 -1.98 -24.76
N GLY A 150 15.25 -1.77 -23.78
CA GLY A 150 13.86 -1.34 -23.99
C GLY A 150 12.90 -2.46 -24.40
N GLU A 151 13.36 -3.72 -24.44
CA GLU A 151 12.69 -4.82 -25.13
C GLU A 151 11.77 -5.64 -24.24
N GLU A 152 12.07 -5.75 -22.95
CA GLU A 152 11.23 -6.49 -22.01
C GLU A 152 10.83 -5.61 -20.83
N SER A 153 9.50 -5.56 -20.63
CA SER A 153 8.86 -4.99 -19.47
C SER A 153 8.54 -6.12 -18.51
N LEU A 154 9.11 -6.08 -17.31
CA LEU A 154 9.03 -7.19 -16.36
C LEU A 154 8.51 -6.71 -15.00
N ASN A 155 7.68 -7.54 -14.38
CA ASN A 155 7.21 -7.38 -13.02
C ASN A 155 8.00 -8.25 -12.03
N THR A 156 7.95 -7.83 -10.78
CA THR A 156 8.65 -8.43 -9.65
C THR A 156 7.70 -8.45 -8.44
N GLY A 157 8.17 -8.74 -7.23
CA GLY A 157 7.36 -8.64 -6.00
C GLY A 157 6.92 -7.22 -5.61
N ASN A 158 7.33 -6.19 -6.35
CA ASN A 158 6.92 -4.83 -6.02
C ASN A 158 5.49 -4.54 -6.44
N PHE A 159 4.82 -3.75 -5.62
CA PHE A 159 3.51 -3.19 -5.91
C PHE A 159 3.42 -1.71 -5.55
N ALA A 160 2.41 -1.05 -6.09
CA ALA A 160 2.00 0.29 -5.70
C ALA A 160 0.47 0.38 -5.64
N ILE A 161 -0.04 1.29 -4.82
CA ILE A 161 -1.46 1.64 -4.76
C ILE A 161 -1.64 2.97 -5.49
N ILE A 162 -2.59 3.02 -6.41
CA ILE A 162 -2.96 4.26 -7.11
C ILE A 162 -3.82 5.12 -6.17
N ASP A 163 -3.38 6.34 -5.93
CA ASP A 163 -4.00 7.30 -5.00
C ASP A 163 -4.42 8.60 -5.70
N LYS A 164 -4.36 8.60 -7.03
CA LYS A 164 -4.84 9.73 -7.83
C LYS A 164 -6.34 9.65 -8.00
N ASP A 165 -7.06 10.47 -7.25
CA ASP A 165 -8.53 10.57 -7.19
C ASP A 165 -9.13 11.57 -8.20
N PHE A 166 -8.33 12.03 -9.16
CA PHE A 166 -8.76 13.03 -10.15
C PHE A 166 -8.08 12.83 -11.50
N LEU A 167 -8.66 13.44 -12.54
CA LEU A 167 -8.00 13.72 -13.81
C LEU A 167 -7.79 15.23 -13.95
N THR A 168 -6.72 15.62 -14.63
CA THR A 168 -6.53 17.00 -15.07
C THR A 168 -7.31 17.24 -16.38
N ASP A 169 -7.63 18.50 -16.69
CA ASP A 169 -8.27 18.87 -17.96
C ASP A 169 -7.52 18.38 -19.21
N GLU A 170 -6.19 18.19 -19.11
CA GLU A 170 -5.37 17.63 -20.18
C GLU A 170 -5.57 16.12 -20.28
N GLU A 171 -5.51 15.41 -19.15
CA GLU A 171 -5.78 13.98 -19.11
C GLU A 171 -7.20 13.63 -19.54
N GLU A 172 -8.21 14.43 -19.19
CA GLU A 172 -9.58 14.22 -19.67
C GLU A 172 -9.67 14.29 -21.20
N LYS A 173 -8.92 15.19 -21.83
CA LYS A 173 -8.87 15.32 -23.30
C LYS A 173 -8.11 14.17 -23.93
N GLU A 174 -6.95 13.84 -23.37
CA GLU A 174 -6.14 12.69 -23.83
C GLU A 174 -6.96 11.41 -23.77
N LEU A 175 -7.70 11.22 -22.67
CA LEU A 175 -8.49 10.03 -22.42
C LEU A 175 -9.37 9.72 -23.62
N ILE A 176 -10.11 10.71 -24.18
CA ILE A 176 -11.06 10.57 -25.31
C ILE A 176 -10.51 9.71 -26.46
N ASP A 177 -9.25 9.91 -26.84
CA ASP A 177 -8.64 9.25 -27.99
C ASP A 177 -7.90 7.95 -27.62
N MET A 178 -7.82 7.61 -26.33
CA MET A 178 -7.19 6.37 -25.87
C MET A 178 -8.07 5.16 -26.17
N GLU A 179 -7.43 4.10 -26.66
CA GLU A 179 -8.08 2.81 -26.86
C GLU A 179 -8.27 2.10 -25.51
N MET A 180 -9.54 1.99 -25.10
CA MET A 180 -10.05 1.30 -23.91
C MET A 180 -11.56 1.12 -24.04
N THR A 181 -12.16 0.30 -23.18
CA THR A 181 -13.62 0.16 -23.11
C THR A 181 -14.29 1.44 -22.62
N GLN A 182 -15.56 1.61 -22.97
CA GLN A 182 -16.33 2.78 -22.57
C GLN A 182 -16.52 2.81 -21.05
N GLU A 183 -16.75 1.65 -20.47
CA GLU A 183 -16.93 1.44 -19.04
C GLU A 183 -15.66 1.81 -18.25
N LEU A 184 -14.47 1.39 -18.72
CA LEU A 184 -13.21 1.75 -18.07
C LEU A 184 -12.92 3.26 -18.19
N ARG A 185 -13.24 3.86 -19.34
CA ARG A 185 -13.14 5.31 -19.54
C ARG A 185 -14.01 6.09 -18.56
N GLU A 186 -15.26 5.68 -18.41
CA GLU A 186 -16.20 6.30 -17.46
C GLU A 186 -15.74 6.14 -16.01
N ALA A 187 -15.12 5.00 -15.67
CA ALA A 187 -14.49 4.80 -14.37
C ALA A 187 -13.36 5.82 -14.13
N PHE A 188 -12.43 5.99 -15.06
CA PHE A 188 -11.38 7.02 -14.95
C PHE A 188 -11.96 8.43 -14.80
N GLN A 189 -13.03 8.77 -15.52
CA GLN A 189 -13.68 10.08 -15.40
C GLN A 189 -14.38 10.27 -14.05
N THR A 190 -14.85 9.18 -13.43
CA THR A 190 -15.62 9.21 -12.18
C THR A 190 -14.73 9.25 -10.95
N VAL A 191 -13.70 8.40 -10.91
CA VAL A 191 -12.84 8.25 -9.72
C VAL A 191 -11.41 8.74 -9.92
N GLY A 192 -11.04 9.13 -11.13
CA GLY A 192 -9.66 9.46 -11.46
C GLY A 192 -8.78 8.23 -11.62
N GLY A 193 -7.48 8.49 -11.59
CA GLY A 193 -6.44 7.48 -11.72
C GLY A 193 -5.25 7.98 -12.53
N ASN A 194 -4.43 7.04 -12.96
CA ASN A 194 -3.32 7.29 -13.87
C ASN A 194 -3.62 6.71 -15.26
N ILE A 195 -3.86 7.59 -16.24
CA ILE A 195 -4.13 7.16 -17.61
C ILE A 195 -2.84 6.86 -18.39
N ARG A 196 -1.67 7.29 -17.88
CA ARG A 196 -0.39 7.12 -18.57
C ARG A 196 0.11 5.69 -18.42
N ASN A 197 0.66 5.10 -19.50
CA ASN A 197 1.13 3.71 -19.52
C ASN A 197 0.07 2.66 -19.15
N HIS A 198 -1.23 2.93 -19.31
CA HIS A 198 -2.30 2.02 -18.87
C HIS A 198 -2.24 0.64 -19.55
N LYS A 199 -1.67 0.56 -20.75
CA LYS A 199 -1.44 -0.68 -21.50
C LYS A 199 -0.14 -1.40 -21.17
N ASP A 200 0.68 -0.86 -20.27
CA ASP A 200 2.00 -1.42 -19.94
C ASP A 200 2.11 -1.83 -18.47
N ILE A 201 1.06 -1.65 -17.67
CA ILE A 201 1.08 -1.88 -16.22
C ILE A 201 0.05 -2.94 -15.85
N THR A 202 0.52 -3.98 -15.17
CA THR A 202 -0.34 -5.01 -14.59
C THR A 202 -1.11 -4.45 -13.40
N VAL A 203 -2.43 -4.48 -13.54
CA VAL A 203 -3.39 -4.22 -12.46
C VAL A 203 -3.80 -5.58 -11.91
N PHE A 204 -3.48 -5.85 -10.65
CA PHE A 204 -3.69 -7.18 -10.06
C PHE A 204 -4.55 -7.16 -8.79
N GLY A 205 -5.07 -5.98 -8.41
CA GLY A 205 -6.08 -5.85 -7.37
C GLY A 205 -6.70 -4.46 -7.30
N GLN A 206 -7.64 -4.30 -6.37
CA GLN A 206 -8.36 -3.05 -6.08
C GLN A 206 -8.60 -2.91 -4.58
N VAL A 207 -8.27 -1.76 -4.01
CA VAL A 207 -8.57 -1.46 -2.61
C VAL A 207 -10.09 -1.38 -2.43
N ILE A 208 -10.64 -2.23 -1.56
CA ILE A 208 -12.07 -2.29 -1.21
C ILE A 208 -12.38 -1.72 0.17
N LYS A 209 -11.37 -1.59 1.05
CA LYS A 209 -11.48 -0.88 2.33
C LYS A 209 -10.18 -0.17 2.69
N GLY A 210 -10.26 0.95 3.41
CA GLY A 210 -9.08 1.61 3.98
C GLY A 210 -8.43 2.66 3.07
N MET A 211 -9.15 3.23 2.09
CA MET A 211 -8.59 4.32 1.27
C MET A 211 -8.31 5.57 2.11
N GLU A 212 -9.06 5.80 3.18
CA GLU A 212 -8.80 6.88 4.13
C GLU A 212 -7.40 6.77 4.76
N VAL A 213 -6.85 5.57 4.92
CA VAL A 213 -5.47 5.36 5.41
C VAL A 213 -4.45 5.85 4.38
N ILE A 214 -4.69 5.54 3.10
CA ILE A 214 -3.85 6.00 1.97
C ILE A 214 -3.93 7.53 1.85
N GLU A 215 -5.13 8.11 1.97
CA GLU A 215 -5.34 9.55 1.95
C GLU A 215 -4.66 10.27 3.12
N GLU A 216 -4.64 9.68 4.32
CA GLU A 216 -3.89 10.23 5.46
C GLU A 216 -2.37 10.15 5.23
N ILE A 217 -1.88 9.05 4.67
CA ILE A 217 -0.47 8.91 4.29
C ILE A 217 -0.06 9.99 3.27
N ARG A 218 -0.91 10.28 2.29
CA ARG A 218 -0.66 11.30 1.25
C ARG A 218 -0.42 12.70 1.83
N LYS A 219 -0.95 13.00 3.02
CA LYS A 219 -0.78 14.30 3.71
C LYS A 219 0.57 14.44 4.39
N LEU A 220 1.36 13.37 4.49
CA LEU A 220 2.67 13.40 5.11
C LEU A 220 3.65 14.20 4.26
N GLU A 221 4.54 14.94 4.94
CA GLU A 221 5.66 15.57 4.27
C GLU A 221 6.63 14.51 3.73
N VAL A 222 7.04 14.69 2.48
CA VAL A 222 8.00 13.81 1.80
C VAL A 222 9.34 14.53 1.61
N GLY A 223 10.42 13.79 1.85
CA GLY A 223 11.79 14.19 1.60
C GLY A 223 12.26 13.78 0.19
N PRO A 224 13.60 13.75 -0.03
CA PRO A 224 14.18 13.34 -1.30
C PRO A 224 13.69 11.97 -1.77
N LEU A 225 13.54 11.81 -3.10
CA LEU A 225 13.02 10.59 -3.72
C LEU A 225 11.61 10.19 -3.24
N ASN A 226 10.81 11.17 -2.83
CA ASN A 226 9.44 10.99 -2.34
C ASN A 226 9.35 10.06 -1.10
N GLN A 227 10.42 10.03 -0.30
CA GLN A 227 10.43 9.24 0.93
C GLN A 227 9.67 9.97 2.03
N PRO A 228 8.67 9.36 2.69
CA PRO A 228 7.93 10.02 3.75
C PRO A 228 8.86 10.32 4.93
N ASN A 229 8.76 11.53 5.49
CA ASN A 229 9.58 11.93 6.65
C ASN A 229 9.26 11.13 7.91
N LYS A 230 8.07 10.52 7.97
CA LYS A 230 7.67 9.56 8.99
C LYS A 230 7.60 8.17 8.37
N LEU A 231 8.17 7.18 9.05
CA LEU A 231 8.13 5.80 8.60
C LEU A 231 6.69 5.26 8.58
N ILE A 232 6.30 4.69 7.45
CA ILE A 232 5.03 3.98 7.25
C ILE A 232 5.37 2.50 7.12
N GLN A 233 5.36 1.78 8.23
CA GLN A 233 5.76 0.38 8.27
C GLN A 233 4.58 -0.52 7.90
N ILE A 234 4.84 -1.54 7.08
CA ILE A 234 3.94 -2.68 6.91
C ILE A 234 4.19 -3.62 8.09
N LEU A 235 3.19 -3.82 8.93
CA LEU A 235 3.25 -4.70 10.10
C LEU A 235 2.99 -6.15 9.72
N SER A 236 2.06 -6.38 8.79
CA SER A 236 1.79 -7.69 8.22
C SER A 236 0.95 -7.57 6.95
N ILE A 237 0.97 -8.59 6.10
CA ILE A 237 -0.02 -8.79 5.04
C ILE A 237 -0.67 -10.15 5.28
N LYS A 238 -2.00 -10.24 5.19
CA LYS A 238 -2.75 -11.49 5.38
C LYS A 238 -3.67 -11.74 4.18
N ILE A 239 -3.58 -12.94 3.61
CA ILE A 239 -4.49 -13.41 2.57
C ILE A 239 -5.74 -14.00 3.23
N SER A 240 -6.92 -13.78 2.62
CA SER A 240 -8.19 -14.39 3.00
C SER A 240 -8.93 -14.84 1.75
N GLU A 241 -9.57 -16.01 1.83
CA GLU A 241 -10.32 -16.68 0.76
C GLU A 241 -11.67 -17.16 1.31
#